data_AF-A0A4R3A6Q7-F1
#
_entry.id   AF-A0A4R3A6Q7-F1
#
_cell.length_a   1.000
_cell.length_b   1.000
_cell.length_c   1.000
_cell.angle_alpha   90.00
_cell.angle_beta   90.00
_cell.angle_gamma   90.00
#
_symmetry.space_group_name_H-M   'P 1'
#
loop_
_entity.id
_entity.type
_entity.pdbx_description
1 polymer ?
#
loop_
_entity_poly.entity_id
_entity_poly.type
_entity_poly.pdbx_seq_one_letter_code
_entity_poly.pdbx_strand_id
1 'polypeptide(L)'
;MEELSNVAVNTMKIASRIIITVISFASVLITLIITAAIITWTLSILIPEQLGSRLAEDALRSLGLSYTRYRGPSDADSGVMNHEKAVARILTCRKITNEKQLEESDKRILRPSIRNEEINISYAIIDLNTSERRISFMSAEIVQKRYEFQNENDRNYKYMQYSTFATIIIGMLTTAFISLSSSKIFKDESNISATVQILAILLPAIGTALAAVVAFYNPTEKYARAKQASTSLGQLHRDISTEIYKIDCINNLNDEKQRQLSTKIDGWESQYGNVLNIAAARDLTQQGNSSSGTGNRAEGH
;
A
#
# COMPACT_ATOMS: atom_id res chain seq x y z
N MET A 1 -11.72 76.92 -20.11
CA MET A 1 -12.42 75.73 -20.66
C MET A 1 -11.48 74.56 -20.91
N GLU A 2 -10.23 74.76 -21.33
CA GLU A 2 -9.26 73.66 -21.52
C GLU A 2 -8.93 72.84 -20.26
N GLU A 3 -8.78 73.47 -19.09
CA GLU A 3 -8.48 72.72 -17.85
C GLU A 3 -9.59 71.73 -17.48
N LEU A 4 -10.86 72.12 -17.63
CA LEU A 4 -12.00 71.23 -17.37
C LEU A 4 -12.03 70.04 -18.34
N SER A 5 -11.60 70.24 -19.59
CA SER A 5 -11.47 69.17 -20.59
C SER A 5 -10.37 68.17 -20.20
N ASN A 6 -9.21 68.64 -19.75
CA ASN A 6 -8.10 67.76 -19.36
C ASN A 6 -8.41 66.95 -18.09
N VAL A 7 -9.12 67.53 -17.12
CA VAL A 7 -9.55 66.80 -15.92
C VAL A 7 -10.53 65.68 -16.30
N ALA A 8 -11.49 65.94 -17.19
CA ALA A 8 -12.45 64.94 -17.64
C ALA A 8 -11.79 63.76 -18.40
N VAL A 9 -10.77 64.03 -19.24
CA VAL A 9 -10.04 62.99 -19.96
C VAL A 9 -9.20 62.12 -19.00
N ASN A 10 -8.57 62.74 -17.99
CA ASN A 10 -7.78 62.00 -17.00
C ASN A 10 -8.67 61.15 -16.09
N THR A 11 -9.81 61.66 -15.63
CA THR A 11 -10.74 60.87 -14.81
C THR A 11 -11.33 59.71 -15.60
N MET A 12 -11.63 59.89 -16.89
CA MET A 12 -12.12 58.81 -17.76
C MET A 12 -11.05 57.72 -17.99
N LYS A 13 -9.78 58.10 -18.17
CA LYS A 13 -8.66 57.14 -18.26
C LYS A 13 -8.46 56.36 -16.97
N ILE A 14 -8.55 57.02 -15.81
CA ILE A 14 -8.43 56.37 -14.50
C ILE A 14 -9.58 55.40 -14.29
N ALA A 15 -10.82 55.82 -14.56
CA ALA A 15 -12.00 54.95 -14.45
C ALA A 15 -11.91 53.72 -15.36
N SER A 16 -11.48 53.90 -16.61
CA SER A 16 -11.27 52.81 -17.56
C SER A 16 -10.22 51.80 -17.06
N ARG A 17 -9.09 52.28 -16.52
CA ARG A 17 -8.06 51.40 -15.94
C ARG A 17 -8.58 50.61 -14.75
N ILE A 18 -9.33 51.26 -13.86
CA ILE A 18 -9.93 50.60 -12.69
C ILE A 18 -10.89 49.48 -13.15
N ILE A 19 -11.78 49.77 -14.11
CA ILE A 19 -12.74 48.78 -14.62
C ILE A 19 -12.01 47.57 -15.23
N ILE A 20 -10.96 47.80 -16.03
CA ILE A 20 -10.17 46.71 -16.64
C ILE A 20 -9.47 45.87 -15.56
N THR A 21 -8.90 46.51 -14.53
CA THR A 21 -8.27 45.77 -13.42
C THR A 21 -9.27 44.94 -12.63
N VAL A 22 -10.47 45.45 -12.37
CA VAL A 22 -11.53 44.73 -11.64
C VAL A 22 -12.02 43.53 -12.44
N ILE A 23 -12.25 43.69 -13.75
CA ILE A 23 -12.69 42.59 -14.63
C ILE A 23 -11.60 41.51 -14.72
N SER A 24 -10.33 41.91 -14.87
CA SER A 24 -9.22 40.96 -14.90
C SER A 24 -9.10 40.18 -13.59
N PHE A 25 -9.30 40.84 -12.44
CA PHE A 25 -9.25 40.17 -11.14
C PHE A 25 -10.42 39.20 -10.96
N ALA A 26 -11.63 39.60 -11.36
CA ALA A 26 -12.82 38.75 -11.31
C ALA A 26 -12.66 37.50 -12.21
N SER A 27 -12.09 37.66 -13.41
CA SER A 27 -11.79 36.53 -14.31
C SER A 27 -10.84 35.52 -13.66
N VAL A 28 -9.74 35.98 -13.06
CA VAL A 28 -8.79 35.10 -12.38
C VAL A 28 -9.44 34.39 -11.20
N LEU A 29 -10.26 35.11 -10.41
CA LEU A 29 -10.99 34.53 -9.27
C LEU A 29 -11.97 33.43 -9.71
N ILE A 30 -12.75 33.68 -10.75
CA ILE A 30 -13.71 32.69 -11.30
C ILE A 30 -12.96 31.46 -11.81
N THR A 31 -11.84 31.66 -12.51
CA THR A 31 -11.03 30.55 -13.03
C THR A 31 -10.48 29.71 -11.88
N LEU A 32 -9.98 30.36 -10.82
CA LEU A 32 -9.54 29.69 -9.59
C LEU A 32 -10.67 28.89 -8.93
N ILE A 33 -11.86 29.46 -8.77
CA ILE A 33 -13.02 28.78 -8.17
C ILE A 33 -13.43 27.57 -9.01
N ILE A 34 -13.51 27.71 -10.33
CA ILE A 34 -13.88 26.60 -11.22
C ILE A 34 -12.81 25.51 -11.16
N THR A 35 -11.53 25.86 -11.21
CA THR A 35 -10.46 24.86 -11.05
C THR A 35 -10.51 24.18 -9.69
N ALA A 36 -10.75 24.92 -8.61
CA ALA A 36 -10.89 24.35 -7.27
C ALA A 36 -12.11 23.42 -7.17
N ALA A 37 -13.24 23.78 -7.79
CA ALA A 37 -14.44 22.96 -7.83
C ALA A 37 -14.25 21.68 -8.66
N ILE A 38 -13.60 21.78 -9.83
CA ILE A 38 -13.25 20.62 -10.66
C ILE A 38 -12.26 19.72 -9.93
N ILE A 39 -11.25 20.29 -9.27
CA ILE A 39 -10.31 19.56 -8.42
C ILE A 39 -11.08 18.85 -7.31
N THR A 40 -11.95 19.55 -6.60
CA THR A 40 -12.71 18.96 -5.49
C THR A 40 -13.64 17.84 -5.97
N TRP A 41 -14.29 18.00 -7.12
CA TRP A 41 -15.17 17.00 -7.72
C TRP A 41 -14.42 15.80 -8.30
N THR A 42 -13.29 16.03 -8.97
CA THR A 42 -12.42 14.94 -9.44
C THR A 42 -11.78 14.21 -8.28
N LEU A 43 -11.40 14.92 -7.23
CA LEU A 43 -10.95 14.34 -5.97
C LEU A 43 -12.05 13.51 -5.32
N SER A 44 -13.31 13.96 -5.27
CA SER A 44 -14.38 13.17 -4.66
C SER A 44 -14.72 11.89 -5.45
N ILE A 45 -14.45 11.86 -6.75
CA ILE A 45 -14.59 10.66 -7.59
C ILE A 45 -13.35 9.76 -7.53
N LEU A 46 -12.15 10.34 -7.45
CA LEU A 46 -10.89 9.58 -7.39
C LEU A 46 -10.51 9.13 -5.98
N ILE A 47 -11.06 9.74 -4.94
CA ILE A 47 -10.91 9.27 -3.57
C ILE A 47 -11.61 7.92 -3.49
N PRO A 48 -10.88 6.79 -3.41
CA PRO A 48 -11.53 5.51 -3.17
C PRO A 48 -12.29 5.62 -1.86
N GLU A 49 -13.48 5.00 -1.72
CA GLU A 49 -14.33 5.02 -0.51
C GLU A 49 -13.54 4.83 0.81
N GLN A 50 -12.41 4.15 0.72
CA GLN A 50 -11.41 3.93 1.77
C GLN A 50 -10.78 5.23 2.32
N LEU A 51 -10.52 6.27 1.52
CA LEU A 51 -10.02 7.57 2.03
C LEU A 51 -11.13 8.36 2.73
N GLY A 52 -12.38 8.26 2.25
CA GLY A 52 -13.55 8.82 2.92
C GLY A 52 -13.69 8.29 4.34
N SER A 53 -13.45 7.00 4.54
CA SER A 53 -13.44 6.41 5.90
C SER A 53 -12.32 6.95 6.80
N ARG A 54 -11.15 7.33 6.27
CA ARG A 54 -10.05 7.88 7.08
C ARG A 54 -10.24 9.35 7.43
N LEU A 55 -10.74 10.17 6.49
CA LEU A 55 -11.13 11.55 6.78
C LEU A 55 -12.32 11.60 7.75
N ALA A 56 -13.29 10.69 7.62
CA ALA A 56 -14.35 10.52 8.58
C ALA A 56 -13.81 10.09 9.95
N GLU A 57 -12.83 9.18 10.01
CA GLU A 57 -12.21 8.71 11.25
C GLU A 57 -11.42 9.81 11.97
N ASP A 58 -10.64 10.62 11.25
CA ASP A 58 -9.91 11.76 11.83
C ASP A 58 -10.87 12.87 12.26
N ALA A 59 -11.95 13.12 11.50
CA ALA A 59 -13.01 14.04 11.90
C ALA A 59 -13.76 13.53 13.14
N LEU A 60 -14.12 12.25 13.21
CA LEU A 60 -14.79 11.64 14.37
C LEU A 60 -13.89 11.62 15.61
N ARG A 61 -12.58 11.37 15.44
CA ARG A 61 -11.59 11.50 16.52
C ARG A 61 -11.49 12.93 17.04
N SER A 62 -11.52 13.92 16.16
CA SER A 62 -11.53 15.33 16.56
C SER A 62 -12.80 15.72 17.33
N LEU A 63 -13.89 14.97 17.12
CA LEU A 63 -15.17 15.10 17.85
C LEU A 63 -15.25 14.23 19.12
N GLY A 64 -14.17 13.54 19.50
CA GLY A 64 -14.14 12.66 20.68
C GLY A 64 -14.99 11.39 20.54
N LEU A 65 -15.49 11.08 19.34
CA LEU A 65 -16.28 9.88 19.07
C LEU A 65 -15.33 8.74 18.72
N SER A 66 -15.36 7.67 19.53
CA SER A 66 -14.58 6.46 19.29
C SER A 66 -15.18 5.70 18.10
N TYR A 67 -14.59 5.88 16.92
CA TYR A 67 -14.91 5.07 15.74
C TYR A 67 -14.14 3.74 15.83
N THR A 68 -14.79 2.69 16.29
CA THR A 68 -14.27 1.33 16.13
C THR A 68 -14.41 0.97 14.66
N ARG A 69 -13.31 1.12 13.91
CA ARG A 69 -13.24 0.67 12.52
C ARG A 69 -13.71 -0.79 12.49
N TYR A 70 -14.82 -1.07 11.82
CA TYR A 70 -15.14 -2.43 11.40
C TYR A 70 -14.08 -2.82 10.37
N ARG A 71 -12.94 -3.26 10.88
CA ARG A 71 -11.93 -3.97 10.11
C ARG A 71 -12.63 -5.29 9.80
N GLY A 72 -13.30 -5.37 8.66
CA GLY A 72 -13.76 -6.65 8.14
C GLY A 72 -12.61 -7.64 8.27
N PRO A 73 -12.88 -8.91 8.62
CA PRO A 73 -11.86 -9.87 9.08
C PRO A 73 -10.66 -9.75 8.15
N SER A 74 -9.58 -9.17 8.67
CA SER A 74 -8.44 -8.90 7.82
C SER A 74 -7.91 -10.25 7.34
N ASP A 75 -7.29 -10.30 6.16
CA ASP A 75 -6.69 -11.55 5.72
C ASP A 75 -5.72 -12.11 6.79
N ALA A 76 -5.10 -11.25 7.60
CA ALA A 76 -4.36 -11.63 8.80
C ALA A 76 -5.21 -12.34 9.86
N ASP A 77 -6.42 -11.87 10.18
CA ASP A 77 -7.31 -12.52 11.16
C ASP A 77 -7.70 -13.94 10.70
N SER A 78 -7.96 -14.13 9.41
CA SER A 78 -8.18 -15.48 8.86
C SER A 78 -6.94 -16.37 8.97
N GLY A 79 -5.74 -15.79 8.95
CA GLY A 79 -4.48 -16.50 9.16
C GLY A 79 -4.27 -16.95 10.59
N VAL A 80 -4.54 -16.06 11.55
CA VAL A 80 -4.50 -16.37 12.98
C VAL A 80 -5.46 -17.52 13.28
N MET A 81 -6.69 -17.47 12.75
CA MET A 81 -7.66 -18.55 12.93
C MET A 81 -7.18 -19.90 12.39
N ASN A 82 -6.46 -19.94 11.26
CA ASN A 82 -5.98 -21.20 10.69
C ASN A 82 -4.81 -21.79 11.48
N HIS A 83 -3.91 -20.93 11.97
CA HIS A 83 -2.82 -21.34 12.87
C HIS A 83 -3.40 -21.87 14.17
N GLU A 84 -4.31 -21.11 14.79
CA GLU A 84 -4.98 -21.50 16.02
C GLU A 84 -5.72 -22.83 15.85
N LYS A 85 -6.40 -23.07 14.73
CA LYS A 85 -7.05 -24.37 14.46
C LYS A 85 -6.04 -25.52 14.35
N ALA A 86 -4.94 -25.32 13.64
CA ALA A 86 -3.91 -26.35 13.48
C ALA A 86 -3.23 -26.66 14.82
N VAL A 87 -2.83 -25.63 15.56
CA VAL A 87 -2.23 -25.75 16.89
C VAL A 87 -3.21 -26.34 17.90
N ALA A 88 -4.46 -25.86 17.94
CA ALA A 88 -5.48 -26.39 18.84
C ALA A 88 -5.71 -27.87 18.59
N ARG A 89 -5.66 -28.33 17.34
CA ARG A 89 -5.75 -29.77 17.00
C ARG A 89 -4.57 -30.55 17.59
N ILE A 90 -3.33 -30.05 17.44
CA ILE A 90 -2.13 -30.68 18.02
C ILE A 90 -2.23 -30.74 19.55
N LEU A 91 -2.59 -29.63 20.21
CA LEU A 91 -2.74 -29.55 21.66
C LEU A 91 -3.84 -30.50 22.17
N THR A 92 -4.99 -30.54 21.48
CA THR A 92 -6.09 -31.46 21.80
C THR A 92 -5.64 -32.91 21.71
N CYS A 93 -4.90 -33.27 20.66
CA CYS A 93 -4.36 -34.61 20.46
C CYS A 93 -3.35 -35.03 21.54
N ARG A 94 -2.58 -34.07 22.06
CA ARG A 94 -1.64 -34.27 23.17
C ARG A 94 -2.30 -34.16 24.55
N LYS A 95 -3.59 -33.82 24.61
CA LYS A 95 -4.34 -33.50 25.84
C LYS A 95 -3.64 -32.42 26.68
N ILE A 96 -2.97 -31.47 26.01
CA ILE A 96 -2.33 -30.32 26.65
C ILE A 96 -3.41 -29.28 26.91
N THR A 97 -3.64 -28.98 28.19
CA THR A 97 -4.65 -27.99 28.62
C THR A 97 -4.01 -26.73 29.18
N ASN A 98 -2.72 -26.76 29.52
CA ASN A 98 -2.01 -25.62 30.11
C ASN A 98 -0.68 -25.37 29.40
N GLU A 99 -0.36 -24.10 29.10
CA GLU A 99 0.92 -23.69 28.52
C GLU A 99 2.13 -24.11 29.37
N LYS A 100 1.96 -24.24 30.70
CA LYS A 100 3.01 -24.71 31.61
C LYS A 100 3.48 -26.15 31.34
N GLN A 101 2.71 -26.96 30.62
CA GLN A 101 3.06 -28.34 30.23
C GLN A 101 4.04 -28.41 29.06
N LEU A 102 4.23 -27.30 28.34
CA LEU A 102 5.09 -27.22 27.16
C LEU A 102 6.52 -26.83 27.54
N GLU A 103 7.47 -27.35 26.77
CA GLU A 103 8.86 -26.90 26.81
C GLU A 103 8.95 -25.42 26.37
N GLU A 104 9.90 -24.66 26.94
CA GLU A 104 10.06 -23.22 26.66
C GLU A 104 10.35 -22.93 25.17
N SER A 105 11.02 -23.87 24.50
CA SER A 105 11.26 -23.83 23.05
C SER A 105 9.94 -23.87 22.26
N ASP A 106 9.03 -24.76 22.65
CA ASP A 106 7.76 -24.99 21.96
C ASP A 106 6.70 -23.91 22.28
N LYS A 107 6.76 -23.27 23.45
CA LYS A 107 5.87 -22.14 23.81
C LYS A 107 5.93 -21.00 22.81
N ARG A 108 7.14 -20.65 22.34
CA ARG A 108 7.33 -19.55 21.37
C ARG A 108 6.68 -19.85 20.02
N ILE A 109 6.67 -21.12 19.63
CA ILE A 109 6.15 -21.59 18.34
C ILE A 109 4.64 -21.76 18.41
N LEU A 110 4.16 -22.34 19.51
CA LEU A 110 2.76 -22.71 19.64
C LEU A 110 1.88 -21.58 20.10
N ARG A 111 2.41 -20.55 20.79
CA ARG A 111 1.69 -19.43 21.44
C ARG A 111 0.29 -19.19 20.84
N PRO A 112 -0.72 -19.96 21.27
CA PRO A 112 -2.08 -19.69 20.85
C PRO A 112 -2.56 -18.51 21.70
N SER A 113 -3.63 -17.85 21.29
CA SER A 113 -4.44 -17.09 22.23
C SER A 113 -5.12 -18.06 23.22
N ILE A 114 -4.35 -18.79 24.03
CA ILE A 114 -4.89 -19.54 25.15
C ILE A 114 -5.34 -18.47 26.15
N ARG A 115 -6.65 -18.23 26.21
CA ARG A 115 -7.23 -17.45 27.30
C ARG A 115 -6.84 -18.15 28.60
N ASN A 116 -6.07 -17.44 29.42
CA ASN A 116 -5.56 -17.92 30.70
C ASN A 116 -6.72 -18.33 31.62
N GLU A 117 -7.14 -19.58 31.55
CA GLU A 117 -7.93 -20.21 32.59
C GLU A 117 -6.96 -21.02 33.45
N GLU A 118 -6.68 -20.50 34.65
CA GLU A 118 -5.73 -21.10 35.59
C GLU A 118 -6.29 -22.41 36.13
N ILE A 119 -5.93 -23.53 35.50
CA ILE A 119 -6.13 -24.87 36.06
C ILE A 119 -4.79 -25.30 36.68
N ASN A 120 -4.81 -25.72 37.95
CA ASN A 120 -3.63 -26.08 38.75
C ASN A 120 -3.48 -27.61 38.82
N ILE A 121 -2.64 -28.20 37.95
CA ILE A 121 -2.34 -29.65 37.95
C ILE A 121 -0.82 -29.84 37.91
N SER A 122 -0.30 -30.92 38.49
CA SER A 122 1.11 -31.30 38.36
C SER A 122 1.41 -31.78 36.93
N TYR A 123 2.43 -31.24 36.26
CA TYR A 123 2.66 -31.40 34.82
C TYR A 123 3.90 -32.25 34.52
N ALA A 124 3.75 -33.32 33.75
CA ALA A 124 4.86 -33.88 32.99
C ALA A 124 5.12 -33.00 31.76
N ILE A 125 6.38 -32.66 31.49
CA ILE A 125 6.77 -31.93 30.27
C ILE A 125 6.53 -32.84 29.07
N ILE A 126 5.71 -32.40 28.11
CA ILE A 126 5.39 -33.16 26.90
C ILE A 126 6.25 -32.63 25.75
N ASP A 127 7.11 -33.50 25.20
CA ASP A 127 7.92 -33.21 24.02
C ASP A 127 7.11 -33.44 22.73
N LEU A 128 7.17 -32.47 21.82
CA LEU A 128 6.51 -32.54 20.52
C LEU A 128 7.29 -33.45 19.57
N ASN A 129 6.57 -34.21 18.75
CA ASN A 129 7.17 -35.00 17.69
C ASN A 129 7.81 -34.05 16.65
N THR A 130 8.89 -34.48 15.98
CA THR A 130 9.56 -33.71 14.92
C THR A 130 8.57 -33.21 13.86
N SER A 131 7.59 -34.02 13.46
CA SER A 131 6.55 -33.59 12.50
C SER A 131 5.63 -32.51 13.06
N GLU A 132 5.25 -32.59 14.34
CA GLU A 132 4.44 -31.57 15.02
C GLU A 132 5.19 -30.24 15.11
N ARG A 133 6.49 -30.30 15.45
CA ARG A 133 7.37 -29.11 15.48
C ARG A 133 7.49 -28.45 14.12
N ARG A 134 7.77 -29.23 13.05
CA ARG A 134 7.88 -28.71 11.68
C ARG A 134 6.60 -28.01 11.24
N ILE A 135 5.45 -28.65 11.45
CA ILE A 135 4.13 -28.08 11.11
C ILE A 135 3.89 -26.78 11.88
N SER A 136 4.13 -26.78 13.20
CA SER A 136 3.87 -25.63 14.05
C SER A 136 4.77 -24.46 13.70
N PHE A 137 6.06 -24.74 13.46
CA PHE A 137 7.05 -23.76 13.03
C PHE A 137 6.68 -23.15 11.68
N MET A 138 6.39 -23.99 10.68
CA MET A 138 5.97 -23.52 9.35
C MET A 138 4.68 -22.68 9.44
N SER A 139 3.69 -23.12 10.22
CA SER A 139 2.45 -22.37 10.41
C SER A 139 2.68 -21.00 11.06
N ALA A 140 3.56 -20.93 12.07
CA ALA A 140 3.95 -19.67 12.71
C ALA A 140 4.70 -18.74 11.74
N GLU A 141 5.65 -19.27 10.97
CA GLU A 141 6.36 -18.49 9.95
C GLU A 141 5.41 -17.96 8.88
N ILE A 142 4.44 -18.76 8.41
CA ILE A 142 3.43 -18.31 7.45
C ILE A 142 2.64 -17.12 8.01
N VAL A 143 2.21 -17.17 9.27
CA VAL A 143 1.51 -16.04 9.92
C VAL A 143 2.39 -14.80 9.95
N GLN A 144 3.65 -14.93 10.38
CA GLN A 144 4.59 -13.83 10.42
C GLN A 144 4.81 -13.22 9.03
N LYS A 145 5.04 -14.04 8.01
CA LYS A 145 5.25 -13.55 6.63
C LYS A 145 4.02 -12.89 6.05
N ARG A 146 2.82 -13.36 6.36
CA ARG A 146 1.58 -12.67 5.96
C ARG A 146 1.46 -11.30 6.61
N TYR A 147 1.88 -11.15 7.86
CA TYR A 147 1.92 -9.85 8.54
C TYR A 147 2.96 -8.91 7.90
N GLU A 148 4.17 -9.42 7.63
CA GLU A 148 5.22 -8.67 6.92
C GLU A 148 4.74 -8.19 5.54
N PHE A 149 4.17 -9.08 4.72
CA PHE A 149 3.63 -8.72 3.42
C PHE A 149 2.45 -7.76 3.51
N GLN A 150 1.59 -7.88 4.52
CA GLN A 150 0.49 -6.94 4.71
C GLN A 150 0.99 -5.53 5.07
N ASN A 151 1.98 -5.43 5.96
CA ASN A 151 2.60 -4.15 6.29
C ASN A 151 3.30 -3.53 5.08
N GLU A 152 4.00 -4.34 4.29
CA GLU A 152 4.62 -3.89 3.05
C GLU A 152 3.56 -3.42 2.04
N ASN A 153 2.46 -4.17 1.91
CA ASN A 153 1.33 -3.84 1.05
C ASN A 153 0.70 -2.49 1.45
N ASP A 154 0.48 -2.25 2.74
CA ASP A 154 -0.05 -0.99 3.28
C ASP A 154 0.89 0.19 3.02
N ARG A 155 2.21 -0.02 3.14
CA ARG A 155 3.21 1.01 2.81
C ARG A 155 3.23 1.31 1.33
N ASN A 156 3.35 0.28 0.49
CA ASN A 156 3.43 0.42 -0.97
C ASN A 156 2.15 1.04 -1.54
N TYR A 157 0.99 0.70 -0.97
CA TYR A 157 -0.29 1.32 -1.33
C TYR A 157 -0.31 2.83 -1.05
N LYS A 158 0.17 3.26 0.13
CA LYS A 158 0.28 4.69 0.46
C LYS A 158 1.21 5.41 -0.50
N TYR A 159 2.39 4.85 -0.78
CA TYR A 159 3.33 5.43 -1.74
C TYR A 159 2.72 5.56 -3.13
N MET A 160 2.02 4.52 -3.59
CA MET A 160 1.29 4.53 -4.86
C MET A 160 0.28 5.69 -4.87
N GLN A 161 -0.57 5.81 -3.84
CA GLN A 161 -1.55 6.89 -3.74
C GLN A 161 -0.90 8.28 -3.77
N TYR A 162 0.12 8.53 -2.96
CA TYR A 162 0.81 9.81 -2.93
C TYR A 162 1.46 10.14 -4.27
N SER A 163 2.07 9.15 -4.93
CA SER A 163 2.71 9.35 -6.23
C SER A 163 1.72 9.70 -7.34
N THR A 164 0.58 9.00 -7.39
CA THR A 164 -0.51 9.30 -8.32
C THR A 164 -1.05 10.70 -8.08
N PHE A 165 -1.27 11.05 -6.80
CA PHE A 165 -1.77 12.37 -6.43
C PHE A 165 -0.81 13.50 -6.81
N ALA A 166 0.48 13.33 -6.54
CA ALA A 166 1.51 14.30 -6.91
C ALA A 166 1.56 14.50 -8.43
N THR A 167 1.49 13.42 -9.20
CA THR A 167 1.48 13.46 -10.66
C THR A 167 0.27 14.23 -11.20
N ILE A 168 -0.91 14.00 -10.61
CA ILE A 168 -2.15 14.72 -10.97
C ILE A 168 -2.02 16.21 -10.66
N ILE A 169 -1.55 16.59 -9.48
CA ILE A 169 -1.34 18.01 -9.10
C ILE A 169 -0.38 18.69 -10.08
N ILE A 170 0.73 18.05 -10.40
CA ILE A 170 1.73 18.63 -11.31
C ILE A 170 1.17 18.78 -12.72
N GLY A 171 0.41 17.79 -13.21
CA GLY A 171 -0.28 17.90 -14.49
C GLY A 171 -1.26 19.08 -14.54
N MET A 172 -2.03 19.27 -13.46
CA MET A 172 -2.95 20.40 -13.35
C MET A 172 -2.24 21.76 -13.29
N LEU A 173 -1.19 21.87 -12.47
CA LEU A 173 -0.37 23.09 -12.40
C LEU A 173 0.23 23.41 -13.76
N THR A 174 0.87 22.41 -14.41
CA THR A 174 1.48 22.58 -15.74
C THR A 174 0.46 23.12 -16.75
N THR A 175 -0.75 22.57 -16.76
CA THR A 175 -1.84 23.04 -17.63
C THR A 175 -2.27 24.47 -17.31
N ALA A 176 -2.38 24.83 -16.03
CA ALA A 176 -2.72 26.19 -15.60
C ALA A 176 -1.63 27.21 -16.02
N PHE A 177 -0.35 26.87 -15.85
CA PHE A 177 0.77 27.73 -16.25
C PHE A 177 0.84 27.90 -17.77
N ILE A 178 0.62 26.83 -18.54
CA ILE A 178 0.55 26.89 -20.01
C ILE A 178 -0.61 27.81 -20.43
N SER A 179 -1.78 27.67 -19.81
CA SER A 179 -2.95 28.52 -20.08
C SER A 179 -2.65 30.00 -19.77
N LEU A 180 -2.05 30.29 -18.61
CA LEU A 180 -1.64 31.65 -18.24
C LEU A 180 -0.59 32.23 -19.20
N SER A 181 0.37 31.42 -19.65
CA SER A 181 1.41 31.84 -20.61
C SER A 181 0.83 32.23 -21.98
N SER A 182 -0.33 31.65 -22.35
CA SER A 182 -1.02 31.95 -23.60
C SER A 182 -1.89 33.22 -23.54
N SER A 183 -2.19 33.70 -22.34
CA SER A 183 -3.02 34.90 -22.15
C SER A 183 -2.26 36.17 -22.53
N LYS A 184 -2.85 36.97 -23.42
CA LYS A 184 -2.28 38.25 -23.90
C LYS A 184 -2.01 39.28 -22.79
N ILE A 185 -2.55 39.06 -21.58
CA ILE A 185 -2.44 39.97 -20.42
C ILE A 185 -1.00 40.09 -19.91
N PHE A 186 -0.11 39.12 -20.19
CA PHE A 186 1.27 39.10 -19.69
C PHE A 186 2.33 39.46 -20.74
N LYS A 187 1.94 40.07 -21.87
CA LYS A 187 2.89 40.45 -22.94
C LYS A 187 3.70 41.70 -22.65
N ASP A 188 3.33 42.50 -21.66
CA ASP A 188 4.16 43.63 -21.22
C ASP A 188 5.39 43.10 -20.46
N GLU A 189 6.56 43.72 -20.68
CA GLU A 189 7.90 43.38 -20.13
C GLU A 189 8.00 43.50 -18.60
N SER A 190 7.07 42.89 -17.87
CA SER A 190 7.12 42.78 -16.43
C SER A 190 7.94 41.56 -16.03
N ASN A 191 8.71 41.68 -14.95
CA ASN A 191 9.46 40.58 -14.33
C ASN A 191 8.59 39.34 -14.01
N ILE A 192 7.27 39.53 -13.90
CA ILE A 192 6.29 38.47 -13.67
C ILE A 192 6.19 37.55 -14.92
N SER A 193 6.24 38.11 -16.13
CA SER A 193 6.16 37.35 -17.38
C SER A 193 7.35 36.40 -17.53
N ALA A 194 8.55 36.87 -17.22
CA ALA A 194 9.77 36.04 -17.22
C ALA A 194 9.68 34.87 -16.23
N THR A 195 9.13 35.11 -15.03
CA THR A 195 8.99 34.08 -13.99
C THR A 195 7.98 33.00 -14.43
N VAL A 196 6.86 33.40 -15.04
CA VAL A 196 5.86 32.47 -15.57
C VAL A 196 6.42 31.62 -16.72
N GLN A 197 7.22 32.20 -17.61
CA GLN A 197 7.89 31.44 -18.68
C GLN A 197 8.89 30.41 -18.13
N ILE A 198 9.69 30.78 -17.13
CA ILE A 198 10.63 29.85 -16.49
C ILE A 198 9.87 28.70 -15.82
N LEU A 199 8.80 29.00 -15.08
CA LEU A 199 7.94 27.98 -14.44
C LEU A 199 7.28 27.06 -15.48
N ALA A 200 6.83 27.59 -16.61
CA ALA A 200 6.22 26.81 -17.68
C ALA A 200 7.19 25.80 -18.33
N ILE A 201 8.50 26.05 -18.29
CA ILE A 201 9.53 25.11 -18.77
C ILE A 201 9.91 24.11 -17.68
N LEU A 202 10.05 24.57 -16.43
CA LEU A 202 10.50 23.72 -15.32
C LEU A 202 9.44 22.71 -14.87
N LEU A 203 8.16 23.07 -14.86
CA LEU A 203 7.07 22.19 -14.40
C LEU A 203 6.93 20.90 -15.23
N PRO A 204 6.92 20.93 -16.58
CA PRO A 204 6.95 19.72 -17.40
C PRO A 204 8.18 18.83 -17.11
N ALA A 205 9.35 19.45 -16.90
CA ALA A 205 10.58 18.71 -16.59
C ALA A 205 10.48 18.00 -15.23
N ILE A 206 9.95 18.68 -14.20
CA ILE A 206 9.69 18.10 -12.87
C ILE A 206 8.66 16.96 -12.97
N GLY A 207 7.59 17.15 -13.74
CA GLY A 207 6.59 16.10 -13.97
C GLY A 207 7.18 14.85 -14.61
N THR A 208 8.05 15.03 -15.61
CA THR A 208 8.75 13.92 -16.28
C THR A 208 9.73 13.21 -15.33
N ALA A 209 10.49 13.97 -14.54
CA ALA A 209 11.40 13.41 -13.55
C ALA A 209 10.65 12.58 -12.49
N LEU A 210 9.51 13.06 -12.00
CA LEU A 210 8.68 12.31 -11.06
C LEU A 210 8.05 11.08 -11.70
N ALA A 211 7.54 11.19 -12.93
CA ALA A 211 7.04 10.04 -13.68
C ALA A 211 8.14 8.96 -13.86
N ALA A 212 9.38 9.37 -14.15
CA ALA A 212 10.52 8.47 -14.24
C ALA A 212 10.83 7.79 -12.91
N VAL A 213 10.79 8.52 -11.79
CA VAL A 213 10.97 7.95 -10.44
C VAL A 213 9.86 6.92 -10.13
N VAL A 214 8.60 7.25 -10.42
CA VAL A 214 7.46 6.33 -10.19
C VAL A 214 7.59 5.09 -11.05
N ALA A 215 7.94 5.25 -12.33
CA ALA A 215 8.18 4.15 -13.25
C ALA A 215 9.35 3.26 -12.80
N PHE A 216 10.42 3.87 -12.27
CA PHE A 216 11.58 3.15 -11.77
C PHE A 216 11.24 2.29 -10.54
N TYR A 217 10.51 2.84 -9.57
CA TYR A 217 10.16 2.08 -8.36
C TYR A 217 8.97 1.12 -8.52
N ASN A 218 8.15 1.30 -9.55
CA ASN A 218 6.96 0.51 -9.89
C ASN A 218 6.17 0.01 -8.65
N PRO A 219 5.65 0.93 -7.81
CA PRO A 219 4.99 0.57 -6.55
C PRO A 219 3.76 -0.33 -6.75
N THR A 220 3.09 -0.20 -7.90
CA THR A 220 1.94 -1.03 -8.27
C THR A 220 2.33 -2.51 -8.41
N GLU A 221 3.48 -2.79 -9.00
CA GLU A 221 3.97 -4.16 -9.15
C GLU A 221 4.38 -4.76 -7.80
N LYS A 222 5.07 -3.98 -6.95
CA LYS A 222 5.42 -4.42 -5.59
C LYS A 222 4.18 -4.73 -4.76
N TYR A 223 3.17 -3.86 -4.83
CA TYR A 223 1.86 -4.08 -4.21
C TYR A 223 1.20 -5.38 -4.71
N ALA A 224 1.11 -5.56 -6.04
CA ALA A 224 0.50 -6.76 -6.63
C ALA A 224 1.20 -8.05 -6.19
N ARG A 225 2.54 -8.05 -6.13
CA ARG A 225 3.35 -9.19 -5.68
C ARG A 225 3.14 -9.49 -4.20
N ALA A 226 3.25 -8.49 -3.31
CA ALA A 226 3.05 -8.68 -1.88
C ALA A 226 1.64 -9.22 -1.58
N LYS A 227 0.62 -8.70 -2.30
CA LYS A 227 -0.75 -9.19 -2.21
C LYS A 227 -0.87 -10.63 -2.68
N GLN A 228 -0.34 -10.97 -3.85
CA GLN A 228 -0.36 -12.34 -4.38
C GLN A 228 0.35 -13.33 -3.46
N ALA A 229 1.52 -12.97 -2.92
CA ALA A 229 2.26 -13.79 -1.97
C ALA A 229 1.46 -14.01 -0.68
N SER A 230 0.87 -12.95 -0.11
CA SER A 230 0.03 -13.05 1.09
C SER A 230 -1.22 -13.92 0.87
N THR A 231 -1.87 -13.82 -0.29
CA THR A 231 -3.00 -14.68 -0.66
C THR A 231 -2.55 -16.14 -0.81
N SER A 232 -1.42 -16.39 -1.48
CA SER A 232 -0.90 -17.74 -1.69
C SER A 232 -0.49 -18.41 -0.37
N LEU A 233 0.17 -17.67 0.52
CA LEU A 233 0.44 -18.10 1.88
C LEU A 233 -0.84 -18.37 2.67
N GLY A 234 -1.86 -17.53 2.51
CA GLY A 234 -3.18 -17.72 3.13
C GLY A 234 -3.85 -19.01 2.68
N GLN A 235 -3.76 -19.36 1.39
CA GLN A 235 -4.27 -20.61 0.84
C GLN A 235 -3.48 -21.81 1.36
N LEU A 236 -2.14 -21.78 1.27
CA LEU A 236 -1.28 -22.84 1.80
C LEU A 236 -1.60 -23.12 3.28
N HIS A 237 -1.79 -22.08 4.07
CA HIS A 237 -2.14 -22.22 5.48
C HIS A 237 -3.51 -22.87 5.71
N ARG A 238 -4.51 -22.54 4.88
CA ARG A 238 -5.82 -23.21 4.92
C ARG A 238 -5.71 -24.69 4.57
N ASP A 239 -4.89 -25.01 3.56
CA ASP A 239 -4.67 -26.38 3.12
C ASP A 239 -3.99 -27.20 4.22
N ILE A 240 -2.93 -26.67 4.83
CA ILE A 240 -2.27 -27.26 6.00
C ILE A 240 -3.27 -27.50 7.14
N SER A 241 -4.03 -26.47 7.53
CA SER A 241 -5.02 -26.56 8.62
C SER A 241 -6.10 -27.62 8.33
N THR A 242 -6.61 -27.64 7.10
CA THR A 242 -7.63 -28.59 6.65
C THR A 242 -7.11 -30.02 6.64
N GLU A 243 -5.90 -30.25 6.14
CA GLU A 243 -5.31 -31.58 6.09
C GLU A 243 -4.93 -32.11 7.48
N ILE A 244 -4.37 -31.27 8.35
CA ILE A 244 -4.10 -31.65 9.75
C ILE A 244 -5.39 -32.05 10.46
N TYR A 245 -6.49 -31.34 10.20
CA TYR A 245 -7.77 -31.66 10.83
C TYR A 245 -8.34 -33.01 10.39
N LYS A 246 -8.04 -33.46 9.16
CA LYS A 246 -8.47 -34.77 8.63
C LYS A 246 -7.64 -35.94 9.15
N ILE A 247 -6.43 -35.68 9.66
CA ILE A 247 -5.52 -36.73 10.10
C ILE A 247 -5.84 -37.09 11.57
N ASP A 248 -5.72 -38.37 11.90
CA ASP A 248 -5.77 -38.85 13.28
C ASP A 248 -4.65 -38.18 14.10
N CYS A 249 -4.75 -38.22 15.43
CA CYS A 249 -3.68 -37.64 16.26
C CYS A 249 -2.31 -38.22 15.88
N ILE A 250 -1.32 -37.35 15.65
CA ILE A 250 -0.03 -37.70 15.04
C ILE A 250 0.68 -38.85 15.78
N ASN A 251 0.50 -38.93 17.10
CA ASN A 251 1.07 -39.98 17.95
C ASN A 251 0.46 -41.37 17.74
N ASN A 252 -0.71 -41.44 17.12
CA ASN A 252 -1.46 -42.67 16.87
C ASN A 252 -1.39 -43.10 15.40
N LEU A 253 -0.56 -42.44 14.59
CA LEU A 253 -0.39 -42.81 13.19
C LEU A 253 0.47 -44.08 13.10
N ASN A 254 0.10 -44.96 12.16
CA ASN A 254 0.98 -46.06 11.77
C ASN A 254 2.11 -45.53 10.87
N ASP A 255 3.17 -46.33 10.70
CA ASP A 255 4.35 -45.95 9.92
C ASP A 255 4.01 -45.47 8.50
N GLU A 256 3.02 -46.08 7.87
CA GLU A 256 2.57 -45.70 6.53
C GLU A 256 1.94 -44.30 6.50
N LYS A 257 0.98 -44.01 7.40
CA LYS A 257 0.38 -42.67 7.51
C LYS A 257 1.41 -41.62 7.93
N GLN A 258 2.38 -41.99 8.77
CA GLN A 258 3.46 -41.09 9.18
C GLN A 258 4.37 -40.72 8.00
N ARG A 259 4.71 -41.68 7.13
CA ARG A 259 5.44 -41.41 5.89
C ARG A 259 4.66 -40.50 4.95
N GLN A 260 3.36 -40.78 4.75
CA GLN A 260 2.49 -39.92 3.95
C GLN A 260 2.40 -38.49 4.49
N LEU A 261 2.31 -38.33 5.82
CA LEU A 261 2.35 -37.02 6.47
C LEU A 261 3.69 -36.32 6.22
N SER A 262 4.82 -37.03 6.35
CA SER A 262 6.15 -36.46 6.06
C SER A 262 6.22 -35.94 4.63
N THR A 263 5.78 -36.73 3.65
CA THR A 263 5.76 -36.31 2.23
C THR A 263 4.87 -35.08 2.01
N LYS A 264 3.74 -34.97 2.71
CA LYS A 264 2.89 -33.76 2.66
C LYS A 264 3.61 -32.55 3.25
N ILE A 265 4.30 -32.69 4.37
CA ILE A 265 5.07 -31.61 4.99
C ILE A 265 6.16 -31.12 4.04
N ASP A 266 6.92 -32.04 3.43
CA ASP A 266 7.97 -31.68 2.46
C ASP A 266 7.38 -30.94 1.25
N GLY A 267 6.18 -31.35 0.80
CA GLY A 267 5.43 -30.66 -0.24
C GLY A 267 4.99 -29.24 0.15
N TRP A 268 4.51 -29.06 1.39
CA TRP A 268 4.14 -27.75 1.92
C TRP A 268 5.35 -26.82 2.08
N GLU A 269 6.48 -27.33 2.57
CA GLU A 269 7.73 -26.57 2.67
C GLU A 269 8.23 -26.13 1.30
N SER A 270 8.15 -27.01 0.28
CA SER A 270 8.46 -26.65 -1.10
C SER A 270 7.53 -25.55 -1.63
N GLN A 271 6.22 -25.66 -1.41
CA GLN A 271 5.25 -24.62 -1.81
C GLN A 271 5.50 -23.29 -1.09
N TYR A 272 5.80 -23.34 0.21
CA TYR A 272 6.16 -22.17 1.00
C TYR A 272 7.40 -21.47 0.43
N GLY A 273 8.47 -22.23 0.17
CA GLY A 273 9.69 -21.72 -0.47
C GLY A 273 9.41 -21.10 -1.85
N ASN A 274 8.55 -21.72 -2.66
CA ASN A 274 8.15 -21.17 -3.96
C ASN A 274 7.42 -19.83 -3.83
N VAL A 275 6.51 -19.69 -2.85
CA VAL A 275 5.81 -18.43 -2.60
C VAL A 275 6.79 -17.33 -2.17
N LEU A 276 7.76 -17.65 -1.31
CA LEU A 276 8.81 -16.70 -0.92
C LEU A 276 9.71 -16.30 -2.10
N ASN A 277 10.08 -17.25 -2.94
CA ASN A 277 10.88 -16.98 -4.14
C ASN A 277 10.15 -16.07 -5.13
N ILE A 278 8.84 -16.27 -5.34
CA ILE A 278 8.02 -15.39 -6.19
C ILE A 278 7.98 -13.96 -5.63
N ALA A 279 7.88 -13.82 -4.30
CA ALA A 279 7.93 -12.50 -3.66
C ALA A 279 9.29 -11.82 -3.87
N ALA A 280 10.40 -12.57 -3.77
CA ALA A 280 11.76 -12.04 -3.84
C ALA A 280 12.34 -11.84 -5.26
N ALA A 281 11.95 -12.64 -6.24
CA ALA A 281 12.66 -12.80 -7.52
C ALA A 281 12.84 -11.55 -8.40
N ARG A 282 12.09 -10.46 -8.17
CA ARG A 282 12.13 -9.26 -9.04
C ARG A 282 12.92 -8.07 -8.51
N ASP A 283 13.38 -8.12 -7.27
CA ASP A 283 14.30 -7.08 -6.79
C ASP A 283 15.66 -7.18 -7.51
N LEU A 284 16.02 -8.37 -8.00
CA LEU A 284 17.25 -8.60 -8.77
C LEU A 284 17.14 -8.17 -10.24
N THR A 285 15.94 -8.27 -10.85
CA THR A 285 15.77 -7.98 -12.29
C THR A 285 15.77 -6.48 -12.58
N GLN A 286 15.36 -5.63 -11.62
CA GLN A 286 15.46 -4.17 -11.78
C GLN A 286 16.89 -3.64 -11.73
N GLN A 287 17.84 -4.40 -11.17
CA GLN A 287 19.24 -3.96 -11.08
C GLN A 287 20.06 -4.32 -12.33
N GLY A 288 19.59 -5.27 -13.15
CA GLY A 288 20.32 -5.78 -14.32
C GLY A 288 19.99 -5.14 -15.67
N ASN A 289 18.95 -4.29 -15.77
CA ASN A 289 18.46 -3.79 -17.07
C ASN A 289 18.86 -2.34 -17.39
N SER A 290 19.83 -1.78 -16.65
CA SER A 290 20.33 -0.41 -16.82
C SER A 290 21.63 -0.33 -17.63
N SER A 291 22.17 -1.45 -18.13
CA SER A 291 23.40 -1.48 -18.92
C SER A 291 23.17 -2.12 -20.29
N SER A 292 23.68 -1.42 -21.31
CA SER A 292 23.79 -1.87 -22.72
C SER A 292 22.56 -1.72 -23.61
N GLY A 293 22.13 -0.47 -23.78
CA GLY A 293 21.77 0.04 -25.11
C GLY A 293 23.01 0.52 -25.84
N THR A 294 23.96 -0.36 -26.14
CA THR A 294 25.10 -0.04 -27.01
C THR A 294 24.76 -0.59 -28.39
N GLY A 295 24.34 0.31 -29.29
CA GLY A 295 24.02 -0.03 -30.66
C GLY A 295 25.24 -0.59 -31.39
N ASN A 296 25.12 -1.84 -31.86
CA ASN A 296 25.99 -2.36 -32.90
C ASN A 296 25.28 -2.27 -34.24
N ARG A 297 25.52 -1.10 -34.86
CA ARG A 297 25.94 -0.87 -36.24
C ARG A 297 25.94 -2.13 -37.13
N ALA A 298 25.07 -2.10 -38.12
CA ALA A 298 25.18 -2.92 -39.31
C ALA A 298 26.49 -2.62 -40.03
N GLU A 299 27.31 -3.64 -40.24
CA GLU A 299 28.30 -3.66 -41.31
C GLU A 299 27.95 -4.84 -42.22
N GLY A 300 27.56 -4.50 -43.44
CA GLY A 300 27.44 -5.44 -44.53
C GLY A 300 28.82 -5.75 -45.11
N HIS A 301 28.98 -6.99 -45.53
CA HIS A 301 29.81 -7.38 -46.67
C HIS A 301 29.27 -8.70 -47.23
#